data_AF-A0A9E5W153-F1
#
_entry.id   AF-A0A9E5W153-F1
#
_cell.length_a   1.000
_cell.length_b   1.000
_cell.length_c   1.000
_cell.angle_alpha   90.00
_cell.angle_beta   90.00
_cell.angle_gamma   90.00
#
_symmetry.space_group_name_H-M   'P 1'
#
loop_
_entity.id
_entity.type
_entity.pdbx_description
1 polymer ?
#
loop_
_entity_poly.entity_id
_entity_poly.type
_entity_poly.pdbx_seq_one_letter_code
_entity_poly.pdbx_strand_id
1 'polypeptide(L)'
;MIIKLTQKQHNLLKKITAGTAFEQAELSFPIGVDFDADDDLLDRLRELCTQVEIDSVQEGGGIIRDDDEDGKIAMELVDLLFTG
;
A
#
# COMPACT_ATOMS: atom_id res chain seq x y z
N MET A 1 0.15 -15.68 -3.21
CA MET A 1 1.38 -14.93 -2.86
C MET A 1 1.38 -14.72 -1.36
N ILE A 2 2.45 -15.06 -0.63
CA ILE A 2 2.46 -14.93 0.85
C ILE A 2 3.01 -13.56 1.23
N ILE A 3 2.14 -12.73 1.80
CA ILE A 3 2.45 -11.35 2.14
C ILE A 3 2.31 -11.13 3.64
N LYS A 4 3.14 -10.25 4.19
CA LYS A 4 3.11 -9.84 5.58
C LYS A 4 3.08 -8.33 5.71
N LEU A 5 1.92 -7.80 6.08
CA LEU A 5 1.74 -6.36 6.28
C LEU A 5 2.11 -5.95 7.70
N THR A 6 2.86 -4.86 7.82
CA THR A 6 3.07 -4.17 9.10
C THR A 6 1.89 -3.27 9.42
N GLN A 7 1.79 -2.83 10.68
CA GLN A 7 0.71 -1.94 11.10
C GLN A 7 0.71 -0.59 10.36
N LYS A 8 1.90 -0.07 10.02
CA LYS A 8 2.04 1.15 9.22
C LYS A 8 1.48 0.97 7.80
N GLN A 9 1.86 -0.13 7.16
CA GLN A 9 1.40 -0.48 5.82
C GLN A 9 -0.12 -0.70 5.77
N HIS A 10 -0.68 -1.44 6.72
CA HIS A 10 -2.13 -1.62 6.82
C HIS A 10 -2.87 -0.29 7.06
N ASN A 11 -2.32 0.60 7.89
CA ASN A 11 -2.92 1.92 8.11
C ASN A 11 -2.90 2.77 6.84
N LEU A 12 -1.82 2.73 6.06
CA LEU A 12 -1.77 3.43 4.78
C LEU A 12 -2.75 2.83 3.78
N LEU A 13 -2.77 1.50 3.62
CA LEU A 13 -3.73 0.81 2.77
C LEU A 13 -5.15 1.25 3.10
N LYS A 14 -5.52 1.23 4.38
CA LYS A 14 -6.82 1.71 4.86
C LYS A 14 -7.11 3.18 4.52
N LYS A 15 -6.10 4.06 4.53
CA LYS A 15 -6.27 5.46 4.13
C LYS A 15 -6.53 5.58 2.62
N ILE A 16 -5.81 4.83 1.79
CA ILE A 16 -5.85 4.97 0.32
C ILE A 16 -7.02 4.22 -0.31
N THR A 17 -7.49 3.15 0.33
CA THR A 17 -8.70 2.41 -0.05
C THR A 17 -9.96 3.03 0.52
N ALA A 18 -9.86 4.00 1.44
CA ALA A 18 -11.00 4.69 2.02
C ALA A 18 -11.87 5.32 0.93
N GLY A 19 -13.17 5.02 0.94
CA GLY A 19 -14.11 5.49 -0.08
C GLY A 19 -14.01 4.79 -1.44
N THR A 20 -13.21 3.72 -1.56
CA THR A 20 -13.17 2.85 -2.73
C THR A 20 -13.98 1.56 -2.50
N ALA A 21 -14.21 0.79 -3.55
CA ALA A 21 -14.84 -0.52 -3.45
C ALA A 21 -14.01 -1.55 -2.65
N PHE A 22 -12.72 -1.27 -2.42
CA PHE A 22 -11.77 -2.14 -1.74
C PHE A 22 -11.65 -1.85 -0.24
N GLU A 23 -12.36 -0.84 0.27
CA GLU A 23 -12.36 -0.45 1.70
C GLU A 23 -12.70 -1.64 2.63
N GLN A 24 -13.55 -2.55 2.18
CA GLN A 24 -13.93 -3.73 2.97
C GLN A 24 -12.94 -4.89 2.78
N ALA A 25 -12.28 -4.93 1.62
CA ALA A 25 -11.33 -5.97 1.29
C ALA A 25 -10.05 -5.81 2.13
N GLU A 26 -9.59 -4.57 2.37
CA GLU A 26 -8.38 -4.38 3.18
C GLU A 26 -8.55 -4.75 4.65
N LEU A 27 -9.75 -4.57 5.22
CA LEU A 27 -10.06 -4.96 6.60
C LEU A 27 -9.90 -6.47 6.85
N SER A 28 -9.83 -7.27 5.79
CA SER A 28 -9.64 -8.73 5.88
C SER A 28 -8.18 -9.13 6.01
N PHE A 29 -7.22 -8.20 5.84
CA PHE A 29 -5.80 -8.54 5.91
C PHE A 29 -5.30 -8.61 7.36
N PRO A 30 -4.72 -9.75 7.78
CA PRO A 30 -4.13 -9.85 9.10
C PRO A 30 -2.83 -9.05 9.19
N ILE A 31 -2.68 -8.29 10.27
CA ILE A 31 -1.48 -7.47 10.54
C ILE A 31 -0.41 -8.34 11.22
N GLY A 32 0.82 -8.29 10.71
CA GLY A 32 1.97 -8.95 11.32
C GLY A 32 1.96 -10.47 11.19
N VAL A 33 1.05 -11.02 10.38
CA VAL A 33 0.94 -12.45 10.08
C VAL A 33 1.07 -12.62 8.58
N ASP A 34 1.68 -13.72 8.18
CA ASP A 34 1.78 -14.15 6.79
C ASP A 34 0.41 -14.63 6.30
N PHE A 35 -0.09 -14.06 5.21
CA PHE A 35 -1.36 -14.42 4.61
C PHE A 35 -1.26 -14.54 3.10
N ASP A 36 -2.17 -15.32 2.53
CA ASP A 36 -2.37 -15.38 1.09
C ASP A 36 -3.53 -14.45 0.72
N ALA A 37 -3.36 -13.72 -0.37
CA ALA A 37 -4.36 -12.81 -0.90
C ALA A 37 -4.52 -13.00 -2.41
N ASP A 38 -5.71 -12.64 -2.88
CA ASP A 38 -6.07 -12.78 -4.29
C ASP A 38 -5.21 -11.85 -5.15
N ASP A 39 -4.63 -12.39 -6.23
CA ASP A 39 -3.73 -11.66 -7.13
C ASP A 39 -4.39 -10.41 -7.72
N ASP A 40 -5.71 -10.47 -8.01
CA ASP A 40 -6.46 -9.33 -8.54
C ASP A 40 -6.58 -8.20 -7.51
N LEU A 41 -6.79 -8.57 -6.23
CA LEU A 41 -6.82 -7.62 -5.12
C LEU A 41 -5.44 -7.00 -4.88
N LEU A 42 -4.38 -7.81 -4.97
CA LEU A 42 -3.00 -7.34 -4.80
C LEU A 42 -2.57 -6.39 -5.91
N ASP A 43 -2.94 -6.69 -7.17
CA ASP A 43 -2.68 -5.81 -8.31
C ASP A 43 -3.38 -4.46 -8.13
N ARG A 44 -4.62 -4.45 -7.64
CA ARG A 44 -5.37 -3.21 -7.33
C ARG A 44 -4.75 -2.41 -6.20
N LEU A 45 -4.35 -3.06 -5.11
CA LEU A 45 -3.68 -2.37 -4.00
C LEU A 45 -2.34 -1.79 -4.47
N ARG A 46 -1.62 -2.51 -5.33
CA ARG A 46 -0.39 -2.04 -5.93
C ARG A 46 -0.62 -0.81 -6.80
N GLU A 47 -1.67 -0.78 -7.62
CA GLU A 47 -2.04 0.41 -8.39
C GLU A 47 -2.29 1.61 -7.47
N LEU A 48 -3.07 1.42 -6.40
CA LEU A 48 -3.38 2.48 -5.43
C LEU A 48 -2.12 2.99 -4.70
N CYS A 49 -1.24 2.07 -4.25
CA CYS A 49 0.03 2.46 -3.63
C CYS A 49 0.96 3.18 -4.61
N THR A 50 1.00 2.75 -5.88
CA THR A 50 1.77 3.42 -6.93
C THR A 50 1.25 4.83 -7.18
N GLN A 51 -0.07 5.03 -7.16
CA GLN A 51 -0.66 6.37 -7.28
C GLN A 51 -0.23 7.28 -6.13
N VAL A 52 -0.20 6.78 -4.90
CA VAL A 52 0.26 7.54 -3.73
C VAL A 52 1.75 7.85 -3.82
N GLU A 53 2.57 6.90 -4.25
CA GLU A 53 3.99 7.14 -4.51
C GLU A 53 4.18 8.27 -5.53
N ILE A 54 3.46 8.23 -6.65
CA ILE A 54 3.51 9.25 -7.70
C ILE A 54 3.07 10.61 -7.15
N ASP A 55 1.98 10.66 -6.39
CA ASP A 55 1.46 11.89 -5.79
C ASP A 55 2.49 12.51 -4.82
N SER A 56 3.05 11.69 -3.91
CA SER A 56 4.12 12.10 -3.00
C SER A 56 5.38 12.58 -3.73
N VAL A 57 5.77 11.92 -4.83
CA VAL A 57 6.90 12.33 -5.68
C VAL A 57 6.60 13.64 -6.40
N GLN A 58 5.38 13.82 -6.91
CA GLN A 58 4.96 15.04 -7.60
C GLN A 58 4.92 16.23 -6.63
N GLU A 59 4.33 16.05 -5.44
CA GLU A 59 4.34 17.06 -4.37
C GLU A 59 5.77 17.37 -3.90
N GLY A 60 6.62 16.35 -3.84
CA GLY A 60 8.03 16.46 -3.48
C GLY A 60 8.96 17.05 -4.54
N GLY A 61 8.46 17.35 -5.74
CA GLY A 61 9.27 17.92 -6.83
C GLY A 61 10.18 16.91 -7.53
N GLY A 62 9.79 15.64 -7.56
CA GLY A 62 10.52 14.54 -8.22
C GLY A 62 11.20 13.57 -7.27
N ILE A 63 11.05 13.74 -5.95
CA ILE A 63 11.50 12.79 -4.92
C ILE A 63 10.43 12.70 -3.82
N ILE A 64 10.31 11.56 -3.15
CA ILE A 64 9.51 11.46 -1.92
C ILE A 64 10.23 12.29 -0.84
N ARG A 65 9.52 13.23 -0.21
CA ARG A 65 10.12 14.07 0.84
C ARG A 65 10.43 13.22 2.07
N ASP A 66 11.46 13.62 2.83
CA ASP A 66 11.85 12.87 4.02
C ASP A 66 10.78 12.89 5.13
N ASP A 67 9.98 13.96 5.16
CA ASP A 67 8.82 14.14 6.06
C ASP A 67 7.57 13.37 5.58
N ASP A 68 7.59 12.84 4.35
CA ASP A 68 6.47 12.12 3.74
C ASP A 68 6.54 10.63 4.10
N GLU A 69 6.15 10.30 5.33
CA GLU A 69 6.08 8.91 5.80
C GLU A 69 5.10 8.07 4.97
N ASP A 70 3.96 8.66 4.57
CA ASP A 70 2.96 7.95 3.77
C ASP A 70 3.53 7.54 2.39
N GLY A 71 4.26 8.41 1.68
CA GLY A 71 4.92 8.07 0.42
C GLY A 71 6.01 7.00 0.58
N LYS A 72 6.80 7.06 1.66
CA LYS A 72 7.81 6.02 1.96
C LYS A 72 7.14 4.65 2.18
N ILE A 73 6.07 4.61 2.97
CA ILE A 73 5.32 3.38 3.24
C ILE A 73 4.63 2.88 1.96
N ALA A 74 4.16 3.78 1.08
CA ALA A 74 3.58 3.42 -0.21
C ALA A 74 4.60 2.71 -1.11
N MET A 75 5.82 3.25 -1.20
CA MET A 75 6.91 2.64 -1.97
C MET A 75 7.29 1.26 -1.40
N GLU A 76 7.41 1.13 -0.08
CA GLU A 76 7.66 -0.17 0.57
C GLU A 76 6.54 -1.19 0.31
N LEU A 77 5.29 -0.73 0.25
CA LEU A 77 4.13 -1.55 -0.10
C LEU A 77 4.19 -2.00 -1.56
N VAL A 78 4.48 -1.11 -2.50
CA VAL A 78 4.59 -1.46 -3.92
C VAL A 78 5.66 -2.52 -4.12
N ASP A 79 6.84 -2.37 -3.50
CA ASP A 79 7.94 -3.33 -3.60
C ASP A 79 7.55 -4.70 -3.02
N LEU A 80 6.90 -4.71 -1.85
CA LEU A 80 6.43 -5.91 -1.17
C LEU A 80 5.31 -6.62 -1.95
N LEU A 81 4.42 -5.86 -2.58
CA LEU A 81 3.36 -6.35 -3.48
C LEU A 81 3.91 -6.79 -4.86
N PHE A 82 5.13 -6.39 -5.23
CA PHE A 82 5.75 -6.79 -6.49
C PHE A 82 6.65 -8.02 -6.38
N THR A 83 7.22 -8.27 -5.20
CA THR A 83 8.31 -9.25 -5.01
C THR A 83 7.90 -10.52 -4.27
N GLY A 84 6.80 -10.51 -3.51
CA GLY A 84 6.33 -11.69 -2.77
C GLY A 84 5.69 -12.80 -3.61
#